data_AF-A0A0F9EHS6-F1
#
_entry.id   AF-A0A0F9EHS6-F1
#
_cell.length_a   1.000
_cell.length_b   1.000
_cell.length_c   1.000
_cell.angle_alpha   90.00
_cell.angle_beta   90.00
_cell.angle_gamma   90.00
#
_symmetry.space_group_name_H-M   'P 1'
#
loop_
_entity.id
_entity.type
_entity.pdbx_description
1 polymer ?
#
loop_
_entity_poly.entity_id
_entity_poly.type
_entity_poly.pdbx_seq_one_letter_code
_entity_poly.pdbx_strand_id
1 'polypeptide(L)'
;MKMGRDLISPTITQLKIDLKSGLKSRLEDFWRKIEENGTPLIEPIEDDESHKLVTFVVKADDDTRNVVIITALANQDDVISENVCDKIEGTNIFYKSFKVLNGTITIYSISKNNSLRFTRFYDNIMMNAKTLSPDPFNPKRFMQRYRREGRRFKIEYSVLEMPTDKPRPWSIFNESTPTGDLEEVDFYSNILKMTRKIWVYTPPNFSPSGEKYHFLVVFDGKAFLEFTKPRIILDN
;
A
#
# COMPACT_ATOMS: atom_id res chain seq x y z
N MET A 1 17.47 -10.58 13.01
CA MET A 1 18.27 -10.25 11.81
C MET A 1 18.96 -8.93 12.10
N LYS A 2 20.30 -8.88 12.16
CA LYS A 2 21.02 -7.63 12.45
C LYS A 2 20.67 -6.61 11.37
N MET A 3 20.00 -5.53 11.74
CA MET A 3 19.70 -4.41 10.85
C MET A 3 21.04 -3.90 10.29
N GLY A 4 21.23 -4.05 8.98
CA GLY A 4 22.31 -3.38 8.26
C GLY A 4 22.19 -1.87 8.46
N ARG A 5 23.30 -1.15 8.28
CA ARG A 5 23.41 0.33 8.38
C ARG A 5 22.09 1.00 8.02
N ASP A 6 21.62 1.94 8.86
CA ASP A 6 20.45 2.76 8.55
C ASP A 6 20.58 3.31 7.11
N LEU A 7 19.85 2.71 6.19
CA LEU A 7 19.85 3.11 4.78
C LEU A 7 19.06 4.42 4.71
N ILE A 8 19.78 5.53 4.64
CA ILE A 8 19.19 6.86 4.48
C ILE A 8 19.12 7.18 2.99
N SER A 9 17.98 7.71 2.56
CA SER A 9 17.79 8.20 1.18
C SER A 9 18.93 9.14 0.75
N PRO A 10 19.60 8.86 -0.39
CA PRO A 10 20.56 9.79 -0.98
C PRO A 10 19.96 11.18 -1.24
N THR A 11 18.72 11.24 -1.75
CA THR A 11 18.00 12.50 -1.98
C THR A 11 17.78 13.27 -0.68
N ILE A 12 17.30 12.62 0.38
CA ILE A 12 17.11 13.26 1.70
C ILE A 12 18.45 13.69 2.30
N THR A 13 19.50 12.89 2.13
CA THR A 13 20.85 13.20 2.61
C THR A 13 21.40 14.45 1.92
N GLN A 14 21.31 14.52 0.60
CA GLN A 14 21.76 15.69 -0.15
C GLN A 14 20.97 16.94 0.23
N LEU A 15 19.65 16.83 0.39
CA LEU A 15 18.82 17.96 0.83
C LEU A 15 19.26 18.47 2.21
N LYS A 16 19.55 17.57 3.15
CA LYS A 16 20.05 17.96 4.49
C LYS A 16 21.40 18.69 4.40
N ILE A 17 22.30 18.26 3.51
CA ILE A 17 23.60 18.92 3.28
C ILE A 17 23.37 20.33 2.71
N ASP A 18 22.59 20.44 1.64
CA ASP A 18 22.31 21.71 0.96
C ASP A 18 21.71 22.76 1.92
N LEU A 19 20.76 22.34 2.76
CA LEU A 19 20.11 23.22 3.73
C LEU A 19 21.08 23.66 4.83
N LYS A 20 21.96 22.78 5.31
CA LYS A 20 23.02 23.13 6.25
C LYS A 20 24.03 24.12 5.65
N SER A 21 24.26 24.05 4.36
CA SER A 21 25.09 25.01 3.60
C SER A 21 24.37 26.33 3.28
N GLY A 22 23.12 26.52 3.74
CA GLY A 22 22.37 27.76 3.58
C GLY A 22 21.59 27.89 2.27
N LEU A 23 21.56 26.85 1.43
CA LEU A 23 20.87 26.85 0.13
C LEU A 23 19.37 26.61 0.30
N LYS A 24 18.66 27.57 0.90
CA LYS A 24 17.21 27.44 1.22
C LYS A 24 16.32 27.16 0.01
N SER A 25 16.67 27.67 -1.18
CA SER A 25 15.94 27.42 -2.43
C SER A 25 15.87 25.93 -2.80
N ARG A 26 16.77 25.10 -2.26
CA ARG A 26 16.76 23.65 -2.49
C ARG A 26 15.53 22.95 -1.92
N LEU A 27 14.89 23.52 -0.89
CA LEU A 27 13.63 23.00 -0.37
C LEU A 27 12.49 23.17 -1.37
N GLU A 28 12.43 24.32 -2.05
CA GLU A 28 11.43 24.60 -3.08
C GLU A 28 11.66 23.73 -4.32
N ASP A 29 12.92 23.59 -4.75
CA ASP A 29 13.30 22.67 -5.84
C ASP A 29 12.92 21.22 -5.51
N PHE A 30 13.09 20.79 -4.26
CA PHE A 30 12.71 19.45 -3.81
C PHE A 30 11.20 19.23 -3.92
N TRP A 31 10.39 20.16 -3.42
CA TRP A 31 8.93 20.03 -3.51
C TRP A 31 8.42 20.08 -4.94
N ARG A 32 9.01 20.92 -5.80
CA ARG A 32 8.69 20.95 -7.24
C ARG A 32 8.94 19.58 -7.89
N LYS A 33 10.09 18.95 -7.59
CA LYS A 33 10.39 17.59 -8.10
C LYS A 33 9.42 16.53 -7.58
N ILE A 34 8.96 16.65 -6.32
CA ILE A 34 7.95 15.75 -5.76
C ILE A 34 6.59 15.95 -6.45
N GLU A 35 6.21 17.18 -6.75
CA GLU A 35 4.98 17.49 -7.48
C GLU A 35 5.03 16.98 -8.93
N GLU A 36 6.20 17.04 -9.56
CA GLU A 36 6.43 16.55 -10.94
C GLU A 36 6.48 15.02 -11.02
N ASN A 37 7.19 14.35 -10.10
CA ASN A 37 7.50 12.92 -10.20
C ASN A 37 6.66 12.04 -9.27
N GLY A 38 6.02 12.63 -8.27
CA GLY A 38 5.21 11.95 -7.26
C GLY A 38 6.01 11.30 -6.14
N THR A 39 5.31 10.49 -5.35
CA THR A 39 5.81 9.77 -4.18
C THR A 39 5.36 8.31 -4.15
N PRO A 40 6.03 7.44 -3.38
CA PRO A 40 7.27 7.69 -2.62
C PRO A 40 8.52 7.78 -3.52
N LEU A 41 9.63 8.28 -2.98
CA LEU A 41 10.94 8.22 -3.66
C LEU A 41 11.40 6.76 -3.71
N ILE A 42 11.86 6.29 -4.87
CA ILE A 42 12.38 4.94 -5.06
C ILE A 42 13.81 5.05 -5.59
N GLU A 43 14.78 4.69 -4.77
CA GLU A 43 16.20 4.88 -5.05
C GLU A 43 16.95 3.54 -5.05
N PRO A 44 18.00 3.37 -5.87
CA PRO A 44 18.85 2.18 -5.83
C PRO A 44 19.57 2.05 -4.49
N ILE A 45 19.88 0.82 -4.11
CA ILE A 45 20.77 0.51 -2.99
C ILE A 45 22.07 -0.02 -3.60
N GLU A 46 23.21 0.53 -3.17
CA GLU A 46 24.53 0.06 -3.60
C GLU A 46 24.69 -1.44 -3.29
N ASP A 47 25.18 -2.20 -4.27
CA ASP A 47 25.36 -3.65 -4.21
C ASP A 47 24.08 -4.48 -3.94
N ASP A 48 22.88 -3.92 -4.15
CA ASP A 48 21.62 -4.67 -4.09
C ASP A 48 20.69 -4.35 -5.25
N GLU A 49 20.68 -5.24 -6.25
CA GLU A 49 19.81 -5.12 -7.42
C GLU A 49 18.38 -5.61 -7.15
N SER A 50 18.20 -6.46 -6.14
CA SER A 50 16.92 -7.10 -5.81
C SER A 50 15.98 -6.22 -4.99
N HIS A 51 16.52 -5.23 -4.30
CA HIS A 51 15.77 -4.28 -3.49
C HIS A 51 16.03 -2.84 -3.94
N LYS A 52 15.12 -1.96 -3.55
CA LYS A 52 15.29 -0.51 -3.62
C LYS A 52 15.00 0.10 -2.25
N LEU A 53 15.52 1.29 -2.04
CA LEU A 53 15.17 2.11 -0.89
C LEU A 53 13.93 2.92 -1.25
N VAL A 54 12.84 2.67 -0.52
CA VAL A 54 11.58 3.41 -0.67
C VAL A 54 11.48 4.42 0.45
N THR A 55 11.45 5.71 0.11
CA THR A 55 11.34 6.79 1.09
C THR A 55 10.03 7.52 0.93
N PHE A 56 9.16 7.33 1.92
CA PHE A 56 7.93 8.09 2.07
C PHE A 56 8.27 9.50 2.51
N VAL A 57 7.71 10.50 1.83
CA VAL A 57 7.94 11.91 2.10
C VAL A 57 6.59 12.56 2.37
N VAL A 58 6.46 13.22 3.52
CA VAL A 58 5.21 13.82 3.97
C VAL A 58 5.39 15.31 4.21
N LYS A 59 4.56 16.11 3.54
CA LYS A 59 4.51 17.57 3.71
C LYS A 59 3.71 17.91 4.98
N ALA A 60 4.40 18.46 5.96
CA ALA A 60 3.83 18.97 7.19
C ALA A 60 3.20 20.35 7.01
N ASP A 61 2.15 20.58 7.78
CA ASP A 61 1.61 21.89 8.12
C ASP A 61 2.07 22.27 9.55
N ASP A 62 1.74 23.47 9.99
CA ASP A 62 2.16 23.99 11.31
C ASP A 62 1.61 23.17 12.49
N ASP A 63 0.51 22.45 12.29
CA ASP A 63 -0.14 21.62 13.31
C ASP A 63 0.41 20.19 13.34
N THR A 64 1.29 19.80 12.41
CA THR A 64 1.84 18.45 12.31
C THR A 64 2.99 18.25 13.30
N ARG A 65 2.71 17.51 14.39
CA ARG A 65 3.67 17.18 15.47
C ARG A 65 4.43 15.88 15.23
N ASN A 66 3.78 14.87 14.66
CA ASN A 66 4.40 13.60 14.32
C ASN A 66 3.74 12.99 13.08
N VAL A 67 4.42 12.06 12.42
CA VAL A 67 3.89 11.32 11.27
C VAL A 67 4.27 9.85 11.41
N VAL A 68 3.32 8.97 11.12
CA VAL A 68 3.54 7.52 11.03
C VAL A 68 3.08 7.03 9.66
N ILE A 69 3.90 6.22 8.99
CA ILE A 69 3.50 5.52 7.76
C ILE A 69 2.82 4.20 8.13
N ILE A 70 1.51 4.10 7.90
CA ILE A 70 0.78 2.86 8.14
C ILE A 70 0.93 1.96 6.93
N THR A 71 1.80 0.96 7.02
CA THR A 71 2.09 0.02 5.93
C THR A 71 2.45 -1.37 6.44
N ALA A 72 2.33 -2.38 5.57
CA ALA A 72 2.74 -3.75 5.84
C ALA A 72 4.25 -4.02 5.60
N LEU A 73 5.03 -2.99 5.27
CA LEU A 73 6.49 -3.09 5.09
C LEU A 73 7.29 -3.20 6.40
N ALA A 74 6.64 -2.96 7.53
CA ALA A 74 7.23 -3.03 8.86
C ALA A 74 6.50 -4.03 9.76
N ASN A 75 6.99 -4.21 10.99
CA ASN A 75 6.33 -5.05 11.97
C ASN A 75 4.85 -4.66 12.18
N GLN A 76 3.93 -5.60 11.94
CA GLN A 76 2.49 -5.37 12.11
C GLN A 76 2.01 -5.56 13.54
N ASP A 77 2.80 -6.20 14.40
CA ASP A 77 2.51 -6.31 15.83
C ASP A 77 2.89 -5.03 16.60
N ASP A 78 3.83 -4.26 16.05
CA ASP A 78 4.25 -2.96 16.57
C ASP A 78 4.39 -1.95 15.43
N VAL A 79 3.28 -1.29 15.11
CA VAL A 79 3.24 -0.28 14.05
C VAL A 79 4.11 0.93 14.39
N ILE A 80 4.37 1.21 15.67
CA ILE A 80 4.99 2.50 16.04
C ILE A 80 6.50 2.43 15.91
N SER A 81 7.14 1.40 16.49
CA SER A 81 8.60 1.35 16.63
C SER A 81 9.37 1.52 15.32
N GLU A 82 8.81 1.03 14.21
CA GLU A 82 9.49 1.02 12.92
C GLU A 82 8.88 1.96 11.87
N ASN A 83 7.75 2.64 12.15
CA ASN A 83 7.07 3.46 11.12
C ASN A 83 6.98 4.96 11.43
N VAL A 84 7.40 5.41 12.61
CA VAL A 84 7.47 6.85 12.90
C VAL A 84 8.50 7.50 11.97
N CYS A 85 8.08 8.58 11.30
CA CYS A 85 8.92 9.37 10.42
C CYS A 85 9.86 10.29 11.19
N ASP A 86 11.06 10.47 10.66
CA ASP A 86 11.98 11.51 11.09
C ASP A 86 11.60 12.86 10.47
N LYS A 87 11.83 13.95 11.20
CA LYS A 87 11.68 15.32 10.67
C LYS A 87 13.03 15.83 10.18
N ILE A 88 13.06 16.50 9.03
CA ILE A 88 14.21 17.33 8.66
C ILE A 88 14.06 18.68 9.37
N GLU A 89 14.94 18.93 10.35
CA GLU A 89 14.91 20.15 11.16
C GLU A 89 14.90 21.42 10.31
N GLY A 90 14.10 22.40 10.73
CA GLY A 90 13.92 23.66 10.02
C GLY A 90 13.12 23.56 8.70
N THR A 91 12.48 22.43 8.43
CA THR A 91 11.63 22.24 7.25
C THR A 91 10.26 21.65 7.59
N ASN A 92 9.39 21.58 6.58
CA ASN A 92 8.10 20.89 6.64
C ASN A 92 8.16 19.45 6.10
N ILE A 93 9.32 18.79 6.12
CA ILE A 93 9.47 17.42 5.62
C ILE A 93 9.55 16.44 6.79
N PHE A 94 8.65 15.47 6.79
CA PHE A 94 8.81 14.20 7.49
C PHE A 94 9.14 13.10 6.47
N TYR A 95 9.99 12.15 6.84
CA TYR A 95 10.32 11.02 5.97
C TYR A 95 10.51 9.71 6.72
N LYS A 96 10.27 8.59 6.01
CA LYS A 96 10.60 7.25 6.49
C LYS A 96 11.04 6.37 5.33
N SER A 97 12.11 5.62 5.52
CA SER A 97 12.69 4.77 4.48
C SER A 97 12.57 3.29 4.84
N PHE A 98 12.29 2.47 3.83
CA PHE A 98 12.25 1.01 3.93
C PHE A 98 13.03 0.39 2.78
N LYS A 99 13.72 -0.71 3.05
CA LYS A 99 14.28 -1.56 2.00
C LYS A 99 13.18 -2.48 1.49
N VAL A 100 12.83 -2.38 0.21
CA VAL A 100 11.67 -3.08 -0.38
C VAL A 100 12.12 -3.91 -1.58
N LEU A 101 11.64 -5.15 -1.65
CA LEU A 101 11.91 -6.08 -2.74
C LEU A 101 11.25 -5.60 -4.04
N ASN A 102 11.95 -5.72 -5.16
CA ASN A 102 11.39 -5.43 -6.49
C ASN A 102 10.12 -6.26 -6.74
N GLY A 103 9.16 -5.65 -7.43
CA GLY A 103 7.83 -6.23 -7.68
C GLY A 103 6.90 -6.31 -6.47
N THR A 104 7.28 -5.80 -5.30
CA THR A 104 6.34 -5.63 -4.19
C THR A 104 5.21 -4.69 -4.62
N ILE A 105 3.97 -5.11 -4.39
CA ILE A 105 2.79 -4.25 -4.48
C ILE A 105 2.16 -4.25 -3.10
N THR A 106 2.01 -3.08 -2.50
CA THR A 106 1.42 -2.93 -1.18
C THR A 106 0.67 -1.61 -1.08
N ILE A 107 -0.05 -1.44 0.02
CA ILE A 107 -0.77 -0.21 0.34
C ILE A 107 -0.16 0.48 1.55
N TYR A 108 -0.33 1.79 1.62
CA TYR A 108 0.04 2.58 2.78
C TYR A 108 -0.89 3.77 2.98
N SER A 109 -0.93 4.29 4.20
CA SER A 109 -1.61 5.54 4.53
C SER A 109 -0.73 6.38 5.46
N ILE A 110 -0.85 7.69 5.36
CA ILE A 110 -0.14 8.64 6.21
C ILE A 110 -1.01 8.95 7.42
N SER A 111 -0.47 8.77 8.62
CA SER A 111 -1.12 9.22 9.86
C SER A 111 -0.38 10.44 10.43
N LYS A 112 -0.87 11.65 10.16
CA LYS A 112 -0.38 12.87 10.81
C LYS A 112 -0.92 12.99 12.23
N ASN A 113 -0.12 13.41 13.20
CA ASN A 113 -0.54 13.54 14.61
C ASN A 113 -1.10 12.22 15.19
N ASN A 114 -0.46 11.10 14.88
CA ASN A 114 -0.81 9.80 15.44
C ASN A 114 -0.69 9.83 16.97
N SER A 115 -1.49 9.02 17.65
CA SER A 115 -1.45 8.90 19.12
C SER A 115 -0.17 8.25 19.66
N LEU A 116 0.62 7.59 18.80
CA LEU A 116 1.87 6.89 19.13
C LEU A 116 1.73 5.78 20.17
N ARG A 117 0.51 5.31 20.46
CA ARG A 117 0.31 4.18 21.36
C ARG A 117 0.72 2.89 20.66
N PHE A 118 1.45 2.04 21.41
CA PHE A 118 1.74 0.69 20.99
C PHE A 118 0.45 -0.03 20.60
N THR A 119 0.36 -0.44 19.34
CA THR A 119 -0.82 -1.05 18.76
C THR A 119 -0.42 -1.94 17.59
N ARG A 120 -1.20 -3.02 17.41
CA ARG A 120 -1.16 -3.80 16.17
C ARG A 120 -1.73 -3.01 15.00
N PHE A 121 -1.41 -3.44 13.78
CA PHE A 121 -1.80 -2.79 12.52
C PHE A 121 -3.27 -2.36 12.48
N TYR A 122 -4.20 -3.29 12.65
CA TYR A 122 -5.63 -2.98 12.58
C TYR A 122 -6.09 -2.05 13.71
N ASP A 123 -5.60 -2.24 14.94
CA ASP A 123 -5.97 -1.38 16.06
C ASP A 123 -5.47 0.06 15.89
N ASN A 124 -4.27 0.22 15.32
CA ASN A 124 -3.74 1.55 15.01
C ASN A 124 -4.63 2.26 13.99
N ILE A 125 -5.04 1.58 12.92
CA ILE A 125 -5.95 2.15 11.92
C ILE A 125 -7.26 2.59 12.56
N MET A 126 -7.84 1.76 13.45
CA MET A 126 -9.12 2.11 14.11
C MET A 126 -8.99 3.33 15.01
N MET A 127 -7.97 3.32 15.86
CA MET A 127 -7.76 4.34 16.87
C MET A 127 -7.41 5.70 16.23
N ASN A 128 -6.69 5.67 15.11
CA ASN A 128 -6.21 6.85 14.41
C ASN A 128 -6.98 7.11 13.10
N ALA A 129 -8.19 6.55 12.92
CA ALA A 129 -8.91 6.62 11.63
C ALA A 129 -9.13 8.05 11.11
N LYS A 130 -9.24 9.04 12.00
CA LYS A 130 -9.43 10.47 11.65
C LYS A 130 -8.15 11.16 11.18
N THR A 131 -6.99 10.59 11.47
CA THR A 131 -5.69 11.15 11.09
C THR A 131 -5.10 10.50 9.84
N LEU A 132 -5.74 9.43 9.34
CA LEU A 132 -5.33 8.73 8.14
C LEU A 132 -5.73 9.51 6.90
N SER A 133 -4.78 9.69 6.00
CA SER A 133 -5.01 10.21 4.66
C SER A 133 -4.15 9.45 3.65
N PRO A 134 -4.59 9.33 2.39
CA PRO A 134 -3.68 8.90 1.34
C PRO A 134 -2.56 9.94 1.14
N ASP A 135 -1.47 9.51 0.53
CA ASP A 135 -0.39 10.37 0.08
C ASP A 135 -0.83 11.26 -1.08
N PRO A 136 -0.85 12.60 -0.91
CA PRO A 136 -1.35 13.51 -1.94
C PRO A 136 -0.51 13.50 -3.22
N PHE A 137 0.76 13.09 -3.18
CA PHE A 137 1.66 13.10 -4.33
C PHE A 137 1.79 11.73 -5.03
N ASN A 138 1.14 10.69 -4.51
CA ASN A 138 0.98 9.43 -5.22
C ASN A 138 -0.41 9.43 -5.88
N PRO A 139 -0.59 9.26 -7.19
CA PRO A 139 -1.94 9.24 -7.79
C PRO A 139 -2.66 7.90 -7.62
N LYS A 140 -1.95 6.82 -7.28
CA LYS A 140 -2.55 5.47 -7.17
C LYS A 140 -3.29 5.34 -5.84
N ARG A 141 -4.53 4.83 -5.90
CA ARG A 141 -5.46 4.76 -4.77
C ARG A 141 -6.04 3.37 -4.60
N PHE A 142 -6.31 2.99 -3.35
CA PHE A 142 -7.06 1.80 -3.01
C PHE A 142 -8.02 2.10 -1.85
N MET A 143 -9.30 1.76 -2.00
CA MET A 143 -10.31 2.02 -0.98
C MET A 143 -10.73 0.75 -0.28
N GLN A 144 -10.30 0.57 0.97
CA GLN A 144 -10.71 -0.58 1.77
C GLN A 144 -11.90 -0.25 2.65
N ARG A 145 -12.84 -1.21 2.72
CA ARG A 145 -14.00 -1.16 3.60
C ARG A 145 -13.77 -2.05 4.78
N TYR A 146 -14.04 -1.52 5.96
CA TYR A 146 -13.90 -2.24 7.21
C TYR A 146 -15.23 -2.29 7.95
N ARG A 147 -15.35 -3.31 8.80
CA ARG A 147 -16.46 -3.45 9.74
C ARG A 147 -15.91 -3.85 11.11
N ARG A 148 -16.18 -3.03 12.13
CA ARG A 148 -15.84 -3.34 13.53
C ARG A 148 -17.02 -2.94 14.41
N GLU A 149 -17.43 -3.84 15.31
CA GLU A 149 -18.51 -3.60 16.28
C GLU A 149 -19.78 -3.02 15.63
N GLY A 150 -20.16 -3.56 14.46
CA GLY A 150 -21.35 -3.12 13.71
C GLY A 150 -21.17 -1.82 12.90
N ARG A 151 -20.10 -1.04 13.11
CA ARG A 151 -19.81 0.17 12.35
C ARG A 151 -19.08 -0.14 11.06
N ARG A 152 -19.43 0.58 9.99
CA ARG A 152 -18.77 0.53 8.68
C ARG A 152 -17.98 1.81 8.48
N PHE A 153 -16.74 1.68 8.02
CA PHE A 153 -15.92 2.82 7.65
C PHE A 153 -15.05 2.44 6.44
N LYS A 154 -14.59 3.48 5.76
CA LYS A 154 -13.77 3.36 4.56
C LYS A 154 -12.45 4.05 4.85
N ILE A 155 -11.36 3.39 4.51
CA ILE A 155 -10.03 4.00 4.52
C ILE A 155 -9.53 4.01 3.08
N GLU A 156 -9.06 5.16 2.65
CA GLU A 156 -8.39 5.32 1.37
C GLU A 156 -6.89 5.26 1.59
N TYR A 157 -6.24 4.36 0.86
CA TYR A 157 -4.81 4.13 0.87
C TYR A 157 -4.19 4.62 -0.43
N SER A 158 -2.90 4.91 -0.38
CA SER A 158 -2.04 4.99 -1.55
C SER A 158 -1.43 3.63 -1.85
N VAL A 159 -1.16 3.36 -3.13
CA VAL A 159 -0.56 2.09 -3.57
C VAL A 159 0.91 2.31 -3.87
N LEU A 160 1.78 1.54 -3.23
CA LEU A 160 3.18 1.38 -3.61
C LEU A 160 3.27 0.21 -4.58
N GLU A 161 3.79 0.47 -5.77
CA GLU A 161 4.08 -0.55 -6.78
C GLU A 161 5.55 -0.43 -7.17
N MET A 162 6.34 -1.41 -6.76
CA MET A 162 7.77 -1.44 -7.05
C MET A 162 8.03 -1.86 -8.50
N PRO A 163 9.08 -1.33 -9.14
CA PRO A 163 9.56 -1.85 -10.41
C PRO A 163 9.79 -3.36 -10.34
N THR A 164 9.50 -4.08 -11.42
CA THR A 164 9.73 -5.52 -11.53
C THR A 164 10.27 -5.87 -12.89
N ASP A 165 11.36 -6.63 -12.92
CA ASP A 165 11.91 -7.21 -14.16
C ASP A 165 11.29 -8.57 -14.47
N LYS A 166 10.51 -9.12 -13.51
CA LYS A 166 9.77 -10.37 -13.67
C LYS A 166 8.32 -10.05 -14.06
N PRO A 167 7.91 -10.27 -15.32
CA PRO A 167 6.52 -10.12 -15.69
C PRO A 167 5.66 -11.15 -14.95
N ARG A 168 4.40 -10.78 -14.67
CA ARG A 168 3.38 -11.69 -14.14
C ARG A 168 2.43 -12.04 -15.28
N PRO A 169 2.78 -12.98 -16.18
CA PRO A 169 2.00 -13.22 -17.40
C PRO A 169 0.55 -13.57 -17.09
N TRP A 170 0.29 -14.31 -16.01
CA TRP A 170 -1.06 -14.63 -15.54
C TRP A 170 -1.90 -13.40 -15.18
N SER A 171 -1.29 -12.24 -14.88
CA SER A 171 -2.01 -11.01 -14.57
C SER A 171 -2.18 -10.08 -15.78
N ILE A 172 -1.72 -10.49 -16.97
CA ILE A 172 -1.81 -9.74 -18.22
C ILE A 172 -2.96 -10.32 -19.03
N PHE A 173 -3.86 -9.47 -19.51
CA PHE A 173 -4.96 -9.91 -20.36
C PHE A 173 -4.43 -10.46 -21.68
N ASN A 174 -4.89 -11.65 -22.07
CA ASN A 174 -4.56 -12.29 -23.33
C ASN A 174 -5.83 -12.57 -24.13
N GLU A 175 -6.04 -11.83 -25.22
CA GLU A 175 -7.22 -11.93 -26.09
C GLU A 175 -7.42 -13.33 -26.71
N SER A 176 -6.35 -14.13 -26.82
CA SER A 176 -6.42 -15.48 -27.40
C SER A 176 -6.88 -16.55 -26.41
N THR A 177 -6.99 -16.21 -25.11
CA THR A 177 -7.35 -17.18 -24.07
C THR A 177 -8.88 -17.20 -23.89
N PRO A 178 -9.53 -18.38 -23.94
CA PRO A 178 -10.95 -18.48 -23.65
C PRO A 178 -11.25 -17.90 -22.27
N THR A 179 -12.30 -17.09 -22.16
CA THR A 179 -12.60 -16.41 -20.91
C THR A 179 -13.70 -17.12 -20.14
N GLY A 180 -13.52 -17.29 -18.83
CA GLY A 180 -14.56 -17.74 -17.93
C GLY A 180 -15.57 -16.63 -17.61
N ASP A 181 -16.57 -17.01 -16.84
CA ASP A 181 -17.60 -16.11 -16.33
C ASP A 181 -17.37 -15.80 -14.86
N LEU A 182 -17.67 -14.57 -14.45
CA LEU A 182 -17.59 -14.14 -13.07
C LEU A 182 -18.90 -13.45 -12.69
N GLU A 183 -19.68 -14.11 -11.84
CA GLU A 183 -20.98 -13.62 -11.38
C GLU A 183 -20.89 -13.11 -9.94
N GLU A 184 -21.54 -11.98 -9.66
CA GLU A 184 -21.78 -11.50 -8.29
C GLU A 184 -23.15 -11.99 -7.81
N VAL A 185 -23.19 -12.69 -6.67
CA VAL A 185 -24.41 -13.28 -6.12
C VAL A 185 -24.65 -12.78 -4.69
N ASP A 186 -25.90 -12.42 -4.39
CA ASP A 186 -26.36 -12.14 -3.04
C ASP A 186 -26.75 -13.45 -2.35
N PHE A 187 -25.91 -13.90 -1.41
CA PHE A 187 -26.07 -15.16 -0.67
C PHE A 187 -26.62 -14.91 0.74
N TYR A 188 -27.82 -15.44 1.04
CA TYR A 188 -28.37 -15.43 2.39
C TYR A 188 -27.87 -16.60 3.22
N SER A 189 -27.21 -16.32 4.34
CA SER A 189 -26.77 -17.36 5.28
C SER A 189 -27.81 -17.63 6.35
N ASN A 190 -28.35 -18.85 6.37
CA ASN A 190 -29.25 -19.31 7.44
C ASN A 190 -28.58 -19.41 8.82
N ILE A 191 -27.25 -19.55 8.86
CA ILE A 191 -26.47 -19.64 10.10
C ILE A 191 -26.19 -18.23 10.65
N LEU A 192 -25.68 -17.33 9.79
CA LEU A 192 -25.30 -15.98 10.19
C LEU A 192 -26.48 -14.99 10.17
N LYS A 193 -27.64 -15.42 9.69
CA LYS A 193 -28.87 -14.61 9.56
C LYS A 193 -28.63 -13.28 8.83
N MET A 194 -27.82 -13.32 7.78
CA MET A 194 -27.52 -12.13 6.96
C MET A 194 -27.22 -12.49 5.51
N THR A 195 -27.49 -11.54 4.61
CA THR A 195 -27.06 -11.60 3.21
C THR A 195 -25.63 -11.10 3.07
N ARG A 196 -24.82 -11.80 2.29
CA ARG A 196 -23.46 -11.41 1.91
C ARG A 196 -23.30 -11.53 0.40
N LYS A 197 -22.49 -10.65 -0.17
CA LYS A 197 -22.04 -10.78 -1.56
C LYS A 197 -20.95 -11.85 -1.64
N ILE A 198 -21.10 -12.75 -2.59
CA ILE A 198 -20.08 -13.68 -3.04
C ILE A 198 -19.86 -13.50 -4.53
N TRP A 199 -18.70 -13.92 -5.03
CA TRP A 199 -18.41 -13.94 -6.45
C TRP A 199 -18.08 -15.37 -6.84
N VAL A 200 -18.69 -15.84 -7.91
CA VAL A 200 -18.52 -17.20 -8.42
C VAL A 200 -17.86 -17.08 -9.79
N TYR A 201 -16.65 -17.60 -9.90
CA TYR A 201 -15.98 -17.78 -11.18
C TYR A 201 -16.26 -19.19 -11.70
N THR A 202 -16.58 -19.30 -12.98
CA THR A 202 -16.67 -20.57 -13.70
C THR A 202 -15.73 -20.55 -14.91
N PRO A 203 -14.96 -21.62 -15.15
CA PRO A 203 -13.99 -21.66 -16.24
C PRO A 203 -14.70 -21.63 -17.62
N PRO A 204 -13.95 -21.37 -18.71
CA PRO A 204 -14.48 -21.43 -20.07
C PRO A 204 -15.19 -22.76 -20.34
N ASN A 205 -16.34 -22.71 -21.02
CA ASN A 205 -17.18 -23.88 -21.34
C ASN A 205 -17.74 -24.63 -20.12
N PHE A 206 -17.85 -23.96 -18.97
CA PHE A 206 -18.47 -24.55 -17.78
C PHE A 206 -19.87 -25.10 -18.09
N SER A 207 -20.11 -26.33 -17.66
CA SER A 207 -21.39 -27.02 -17.81
C SER A 207 -21.81 -27.67 -16.49
N PRO A 208 -23.00 -27.33 -15.94
CA PRO A 208 -23.53 -27.97 -14.73
C PRO A 208 -23.76 -29.48 -14.86
N SER A 209 -23.93 -29.98 -16.09
CA SER A 209 -24.13 -31.40 -16.40
C SER A 209 -22.87 -32.07 -16.96
N GLY A 210 -21.75 -31.36 -17.02
CA GLY A 210 -20.46 -31.85 -17.55
C GLY A 210 -19.62 -32.61 -16.52
N GLU A 211 -18.32 -32.71 -16.80
CA GLU A 211 -17.35 -33.28 -15.86
C GLU A 211 -17.28 -32.48 -14.56
N LYS A 212 -16.78 -33.12 -13.49
CA LYS A 212 -16.64 -32.46 -12.19
C LYS A 212 -15.45 -31.49 -12.21
N TYR A 213 -15.66 -30.31 -11.63
CA TYR A 213 -14.62 -29.29 -11.46
C TYR A 213 -14.04 -29.34 -10.04
N HIS A 214 -12.78 -28.94 -9.90
CA HIS A 214 -12.22 -28.63 -8.59
C HIS A 214 -12.86 -27.35 -8.03
N PHE A 215 -12.99 -27.29 -6.70
CA PHE A 215 -13.59 -26.16 -6.01
C PHE A 215 -12.57 -25.42 -5.17
N LEU A 216 -12.47 -24.12 -5.36
CA LEU A 216 -11.59 -23.21 -4.62
C LEU A 216 -12.43 -22.16 -3.92
N VAL A 217 -12.22 -21.98 -2.62
CA VAL A 217 -12.80 -20.88 -1.84
C VAL A 217 -11.71 -19.86 -1.54
N VAL A 218 -11.92 -18.63 -1.98
CA VAL A 218 -11.04 -17.49 -1.70
C VAL A 218 -11.76 -16.51 -0.77
N PHE A 219 -11.14 -16.20 0.36
CA PHE A 219 -11.65 -15.20 1.30
C PHE A 219 -11.33 -13.77 0.83
N ASP A 220 -11.98 -12.77 1.44
CA ASP A 220 -11.83 -11.36 1.10
C ASP A 220 -12.15 -11.02 -0.38
N GLY A 221 -13.14 -11.72 -0.95
CA GLY A 221 -13.46 -11.71 -2.38
C GLY A 221 -13.50 -10.32 -3.05
N LYS A 222 -14.09 -9.32 -2.39
CA LYS A 222 -14.08 -7.95 -2.92
C LYS A 222 -12.67 -7.36 -3.06
N ALA A 223 -11.85 -7.49 -2.02
CA ALA A 223 -10.47 -6.99 -2.05
C ALA A 223 -9.63 -7.80 -3.07
N PHE A 224 -9.82 -9.12 -3.11
CA PHE A 224 -9.14 -9.98 -4.07
C PHE A 224 -9.45 -9.57 -5.52
N LEU A 225 -10.72 -9.29 -5.83
CA LEU A 225 -11.16 -8.80 -7.14
C LEU A 225 -10.48 -7.48 -7.54
N GLU A 226 -10.49 -6.51 -6.63
CA GLU A 226 -9.93 -5.17 -6.88
C GLU A 226 -8.40 -5.20 -7.03
N PHE A 227 -7.69 -6.07 -6.29
CA PHE A 227 -6.22 -6.13 -6.35
C PHE A 227 -5.67 -7.01 -7.47
N THR A 228 -6.32 -8.13 -7.77
CA THR A 228 -5.67 -9.21 -8.54
C THR A 228 -6.28 -9.44 -9.91
N LYS A 229 -7.47 -8.88 -10.21
CA LYS A 229 -8.22 -9.16 -11.44
C LYS A 229 -8.32 -10.68 -11.70
N PRO A 230 -8.90 -11.44 -10.75
CA PRO A 230 -8.75 -12.89 -10.69
C PRO A 230 -9.32 -13.63 -11.91
N ARG A 231 -10.28 -13.05 -12.63
CA ARG A 231 -10.73 -13.60 -13.92
C ARG A 231 -9.57 -13.78 -14.89
N ILE A 232 -8.71 -12.76 -15.04
CA ILE A 232 -7.53 -12.83 -15.92
C ILE A 232 -6.56 -13.91 -15.42
N ILE A 233 -6.35 -13.99 -14.10
CA ILE A 233 -5.45 -14.98 -13.50
C ILE A 233 -5.95 -16.41 -13.68
N LEU A 234 -7.26 -16.63 -13.61
CA LEU A 234 -7.86 -17.96 -13.71
C LEU A 234 -8.08 -18.40 -15.17
N ASP A 235 -8.22 -17.44 -16.10
CA ASP A 235 -8.33 -17.72 -17.52
C ASP A 235 -6.96 -18.13 -18.13
N ASN A 236 -5.87 -17.44 -17.75
CA ASN A 236 -4.50 -17.67 -18.23
C ASN A 236 -3.84 -18.91 -17.63
#